data_AF-A0A1J5CJX3-F1
#
_entry.id   AF-A0A1J5CJX3-F1
#
_cell.length_a   1.000
_cell.length_b   1.000
_cell.length_c   1.000
_cell.angle_alpha   90.00
_cell.angle_beta   90.00
_cell.angle_gamma   90.00
#
_symmetry.space_group_name_H-M   'P 1'
#
loop_
_entity.id
_entity.type
_entity.pdbx_description
1 polymer ?
#
loop_
_entity_poly.entity_id
_entity_poly.type
_entity_poly.pdbx_seq_one_letter_code
_entity_poly.pdbx_strand_id
1 'polypeptide(L)'
;MRSKSRIAKILLLIVIWLGISWLSRTGEFRFLEGPHEDLFWRIRWRLQGSSSDRQRVKVFPITKDFLSGGSNGAWISWPLPRTYYAKAIRRLSDLGVAVIGFDILFPPEASSSETADLLDAISKSKAKIVLGGQVEKNRGYFDDKGQDDEEGYSFKQGTESVVLPNQQLVSAAHGVGMLNFEKGINEDDVVRRHPLLFRADGENQLSLALKIYLPGKASKACRPLKGRIYVSPTGSSSRSSLLRQQRTQDQNGRPTRSGKWPSPDMVLGPTPAMILESL
;
A
#
# COMPACT_ATOMS: atom_id res chain seq x y z
N MET A 1 -15.92 49.62 9.24
CA MET A 1 -15.83 48.47 10.19
C MET A 1 -15.51 47.10 9.55
N ARG A 2 -15.75 46.85 8.25
CA ARG A 2 -15.48 45.52 7.63
C ARG A 2 -13.99 45.12 7.47
N SER A 3 -13.03 46.06 7.43
CA SER A 3 -11.61 45.72 7.23
C SER A 3 -10.93 45.12 8.46
N LYS A 4 -11.24 45.61 9.67
CA LYS A 4 -10.67 45.11 10.94
C LYS A 4 -10.97 43.61 11.15
N SER A 5 -12.16 43.15 10.76
CA SER A 5 -12.54 41.72 10.85
C SER A 5 -11.75 40.83 9.89
N ARG A 6 -11.40 41.30 8.69
CA ARG A 6 -10.60 40.51 7.73
C ARG A 6 -9.15 40.37 8.19
N ILE A 7 -8.56 41.45 8.71
CA ILE A 7 -7.19 41.45 9.22
C ILE A 7 -7.07 40.48 10.41
N ALA A 8 -8.03 40.51 11.34
CA ALA A 8 -8.05 39.58 12.47
C ALA A 8 -8.12 38.10 12.03
N LYS A 9 -8.93 37.78 11.01
CA LYS A 9 -9.02 36.41 10.48
C LYS A 9 -7.73 35.95 9.79
N ILE A 10 -7.08 36.83 9.04
CA ILE A 10 -5.80 36.53 8.38
C ILE A 10 -4.72 36.29 9.44
N LEU A 11 -4.63 37.15 10.46
CA LEU A 11 -3.68 36.98 11.55
C LEU A 11 -3.91 35.67 12.31
N LEU A 12 -5.18 35.33 12.59
CA LEU A 12 -5.53 34.06 13.23
C LEU A 12 -5.06 32.85 12.41
N LEU A 13 -5.28 32.87 11.08
CA LEU A 13 -4.82 31.80 10.19
C LEU A 13 -3.31 31.68 10.16
N ILE A 14 -2.59 32.81 10.15
CA ILE A 14 -1.12 32.83 10.21
C ILE A 14 -0.63 32.23 11.53
N VAL A 15 -1.23 32.59 12.67
CA VAL A 15 -0.87 32.03 13.98
C VAL A 15 -1.13 30.53 14.04
N ILE A 16 -2.28 30.06 13.54
CA ILE A 16 -2.59 28.63 13.45
C ILE A 16 -1.54 27.93 12.57
N TRP A 17 -1.19 28.50 11.43
CA TRP A 17 -0.21 27.93 10.51
C TRP A 17 1.20 27.87 11.11
N LEU A 18 1.64 28.93 11.80
CA LEU A 18 2.92 28.95 12.51
C LEU A 18 2.95 27.93 13.65
N GLY A 19 1.84 27.76 14.38
CA GLY A 19 1.71 26.71 15.40
C GLY A 19 1.86 25.31 14.80
N ILE A 20 1.12 25.00 13.74
CA ILE A 20 1.22 23.73 13.01
C ILE A 20 2.65 23.51 12.49
N SER A 21 3.28 24.55 11.93
CA SER A 21 4.65 24.47 11.41
C SER A 21 5.68 24.21 12.51
N TRP A 22 5.54 24.85 13.67
CA TRP A 22 6.44 24.64 14.81
C TRP A 22 6.31 23.20 15.36
N LEU A 23 5.07 22.75 15.59
CA LEU A 23 4.75 21.38 16.00
C LEU A 23 5.28 20.33 14.99
N SER A 24 5.29 20.65 13.69
CA SER A 24 5.79 19.73 12.65
C SER A 24 7.30 19.55 12.70
N ARG A 25 8.03 20.54 13.21
CA ARG A 25 9.50 20.51 13.31
C ARG A 25 9.99 19.73 14.52
N THR A 26 9.27 19.81 15.64
CA THR A 26 9.67 19.17 16.90
C THR A 26 9.39 17.67 16.93
N GLY A 27 8.62 17.14 15.97
CA GLY A 27 8.23 15.73 15.95
C GLY A 27 7.19 15.37 17.02
N GLU A 28 6.68 16.37 17.75
CA GLU A 28 5.67 16.17 18.79
C GLU A 28 4.27 15.84 18.25
N PHE A 29 4.08 15.81 16.93
CA PHE A 29 2.85 15.24 16.34
C PHE A 29 2.54 13.81 16.81
N ARG A 30 3.53 13.10 17.39
CA ARG A 30 3.32 11.84 18.10
C ARG A 30 2.27 11.90 19.21
N PHE A 31 2.04 13.05 19.86
CA PHE A 31 0.98 13.16 20.88
C PHE A 31 -0.43 13.09 20.27
N LEU A 32 -0.57 13.49 19.00
CA LEU A 32 -1.82 13.38 18.23
C LEU A 32 -2.00 11.97 17.62
N GLU A 33 -0.98 11.11 17.66
CA GLU A 33 -0.99 9.76 17.07
C GLU A 33 -1.63 8.67 17.97
N GLY A 34 -2.11 9.02 19.17
CA GLY A 34 -2.77 8.06 20.08
C GLY A 34 -4.30 8.23 20.12
N PRO A 35 -4.87 8.82 21.18
CA PRO A 35 -6.32 8.86 21.42
C PRO A 35 -7.09 9.78 20.46
N HIS A 36 -6.41 10.62 19.69
CA HIS A 36 -7.04 11.53 18.74
C HIS A 36 -7.36 10.88 17.40
N GLU A 37 -6.76 9.73 17.07
CA GLU A 37 -7.09 8.99 15.86
C GLU A 37 -8.54 8.47 15.94
N ASP A 38 -8.94 7.92 17.10
CA ASP A 38 -10.32 7.55 17.40
C ASP A 38 -11.28 8.75 17.39
N LEU A 39 -10.85 9.89 17.93
CA LEU A 39 -11.66 11.12 17.89
C LEU A 39 -11.83 11.62 16.45
N PHE A 40 -10.77 11.57 15.64
CA PHE A 40 -10.79 11.94 14.23
C PHE A 40 -11.70 11.01 13.43
N TRP A 41 -11.62 9.69 13.64
CA TRP A 41 -12.53 8.73 13.02
C TRP A 41 -13.98 8.92 13.48
N ARG A 42 -14.23 9.16 14.77
CA ARG A 42 -15.57 9.45 15.30
C ARG A 42 -16.15 10.75 14.77
N ILE A 43 -15.36 11.82 14.69
CA ILE A 43 -15.77 13.11 14.11
C ILE A 43 -16.04 12.92 12.63
N ARG A 44 -15.17 12.24 11.88
CA ARG A 44 -15.35 11.94 10.46
C ARG A 44 -16.62 11.12 10.21
N TRP A 45 -16.85 10.09 11.02
CA TRP A 45 -18.04 9.24 10.93
C TRP A 45 -19.32 10.03 11.25
N ARG A 46 -19.30 10.88 12.30
CA ARG A 46 -20.43 11.77 12.63
C ARG A 46 -20.69 12.84 11.58
N LEU A 47 -19.64 13.45 11.03
CA LEU A 47 -19.75 14.46 9.97
C LEU A 47 -20.14 13.86 8.62
N GLN A 48 -19.85 12.58 8.39
CA GLN A 48 -20.32 11.88 7.19
C GLN A 48 -21.83 11.69 7.17
N GLY A 49 -22.49 11.75 8.33
CA GLY A 49 -23.94 11.64 8.45
C GLY A 49 -24.45 10.27 8.00
N SER A 50 -25.40 9.73 8.74
CA SER A 50 -26.16 8.53 8.34
C SER A 50 -27.08 8.86 7.16
N SER A 51 -26.52 9.24 6.01
CA SER A 51 -27.24 9.31 4.74
C SER A 51 -26.80 8.11 3.91
N SER A 52 -27.60 7.05 4.00
CA SER A 52 -27.52 5.84 3.19
C SER A 52 -27.52 6.11 1.67
N ASP A 53 -27.86 7.33 1.25
CA ASP A 53 -28.09 7.70 -0.15
C ASP A 53 -26.86 8.32 -0.86
N ARG A 54 -25.68 8.32 -0.23
CA ARG A 54 -24.43 8.78 -0.85
C ARG A 54 -23.31 7.76 -0.73
N GLN A 55 -23.56 6.52 -1.16
CA GLN A 55 -22.44 5.59 -1.39
C GLN A 55 -21.58 6.07 -2.57
N ARG A 56 -20.66 6.99 -2.26
CA ARG A 56 -19.61 7.48 -3.16
C ARG A 56 -18.48 6.46 -3.36
N VAL A 57 -18.53 5.35 -2.63
CA VAL A 57 -17.53 4.29 -2.65
C VAL A 57 -18.27 2.99 -2.94
N LYS A 58 -17.95 2.37 -4.06
CA LYS A 58 -18.36 1.00 -4.38
C LYS A 58 -17.14 0.11 -4.23
N VAL A 59 -17.26 -0.93 -3.42
CA VAL A 59 -16.20 -1.90 -3.18
C VAL A 59 -16.56 -3.17 -3.92
N PHE A 60 -15.66 -3.63 -4.78
CA PHE A 60 -15.78 -4.90 -5.49
C PHE A 60 -14.71 -5.84 -4.92
N PRO A 61 -15.10 -6.82 -4.09
CA PRO A 61 -14.13 -7.74 -3.53
C PRO A 61 -13.57 -8.66 -4.62
N ILE A 62 -12.26 -8.88 -4.59
CA ILE A 62 -11.60 -9.93 -5.40
C ILE A 62 -11.74 -11.23 -4.61
N THR A 63 -12.75 -12.04 -4.95
CA THR A 63 -13.05 -13.30 -4.27
C THR A 63 -12.30 -14.48 -4.88
N LYS A 64 -12.30 -15.63 -4.19
CA LYS A 64 -11.80 -16.89 -4.76
C LYS A 64 -12.52 -17.24 -6.07
N ASP A 65 -13.82 -16.96 -6.15
CA ASP A 65 -14.62 -17.20 -7.35
C ASP A 65 -14.19 -16.32 -8.52
N PHE A 66 -13.80 -15.06 -8.26
CA PHE A 66 -13.21 -14.20 -9.28
C PHE A 66 -11.87 -14.79 -9.79
N LEU A 67 -11.04 -15.31 -8.89
CA LEU A 67 -9.73 -15.87 -9.24
C LEU A 67 -9.82 -17.24 -9.92
N SER A 68 -10.88 -18.01 -9.66
CA SER A 68 -11.14 -19.30 -10.32
C SER A 68 -11.84 -19.14 -11.67
N GLY A 69 -12.54 -18.02 -11.90
CA GLY A 69 -13.25 -17.69 -13.14
C GLY A 69 -12.39 -17.27 -14.34
N GLY A 70 -11.11 -17.63 -14.38
CA GLY A 70 -10.27 -17.39 -15.55
C GLY A 70 -10.92 -17.95 -16.83
N SER A 71 -10.69 -17.32 -17.98
CA SER A 71 -11.43 -17.60 -19.23
C SER A 71 -11.41 -19.06 -19.72
N ASN A 72 -10.55 -19.90 -19.14
CA ASN A 72 -10.41 -21.32 -19.43
C ASN A 72 -10.45 -22.22 -18.17
N GLY A 73 -11.01 -21.74 -17.05
CA GLY A 73 -11.00 -22.47 -15.76
C GLY A 73 -9.62 -22.57 -15.08
N ALA A 74 -8.63 -21.85 -15.61
CA ALA A 74 -7.29 -21.76 -15.02
C ALA A 74 -7.28 -20.73 -13.88
N TRP A 75 -6.67 -21.10 -12.76
CA TRP A 75 -6.46 -20.20 -11.62
C TRP A 75 -5.58 -19.02 -12.01
N ILE A 76 -6.08 -17.81 -11.76
CA ILE A 76 -5.29 -16.59 -11.91
C ILE A 76 -4.55 -16.34 -10.58
N SER A 77 -3.22 -16.24 -10.64
CA SER A 77 -2.42 -15.90 -9.46
C SER A 77 -2.52 -14.42 -9.16
N TRP A 78 -2.44 -14.06 -7.87
CA TRP A 78 -2.23 -12.68 -7.43
C TRP A 78 -0.73 -12.38 -7.34
N PRO A 79 -0.25 -11.20 -7.78
CA PRO A 79 -0.99 -10.12 -8.45
C PRO A 79 -1.48 -10.52 -9.85
N LEU A 80 -2.56 -9.90 -10.32
CA LEU A 80 -3.17 -10.23 -11.62
C LEU A 80 -2.20 -9.94 -12.78
N PRO A 81 -2.33 -10.64 -13.93
CA PRO A 81 -1.57 -10.32 -15.13
C PRO A 81 -1.81 -8.88 -15.60
N ARG A 82 -0.77 -8.23 -16.17
CA ARG A 82 -0.84 -6.80 -16.53
C ARG A 82 -1.93 -6.46 -17.55
N THR A 83 -2.29 -7.42 -18.39
CA THR A 83 -3.40 -7.30 -19.36
C THR A 83 -4.76 -7.08 -18.70
N TYR A 84 -4.99 -7.56 -17.47
CA TYR A 84 -6.21 -7.28 -16.72
C TYR A 84 -6.28 -5.81 -16.31
N TYR A 85 -5.18 -5.26 -15.80
CA TYR A 85 -5.11 -3.85 -15.45
C TYR A 85 -5.23 -2.96 -16.70
N ALA A 86 -4.63 -3.35 -17.82
CA ALA A 86 -4.78 -2.65 -19.10
C ALA A 86 -6.25 -2.58 -19.56
N LYS A 87 -6.97 -3.72 -19.49
CA LYS A 87 -8.42 -3.78 -19.76
C LYS A 87 -9.22 -2.89 -18.79
N ALA A 88 -8.90 -2.92 -17.50
CA ALA A 88 -9.57 -2.10 -16.50
C ALA A 88 -9.37 -0.60 -16.77
N ILE A 89 -8.15 -0.17 -17.09
CA ILE A 89 -7.84 1.23 -17.43
C ILE A 89 -8.68 1.69 -18.61
N ARG A 90 -8.72 0.91 -19.71
CA ARG A 90 -9.51 1.25 -20.90
C ARG A 90 -10.99 1.41 -20.56
N ARG A 91 -11.59 0.42 -19.88
CA ARG A 91 -13.01 0.45 -19.52
C ARG A 91 -13.36 1.61 -18.58
N LEU A 92 -12.55 1.85 -17.54
CA LEU A 92 -12.79 2.94 -16.60
C LEU A 92 -12.58 4.31 -17.25
N SER A 93 -11.58 4.43 -18.12
CA SER A 93 -11.34 5.64 -18.92
C SER A 93 -12.52 5.93 -19.86
N ASP A 94 -13.08 4.91 -20.53
CA ASP A 94 -14.24 5.05 -21.41
C ASP A 94 -15.50 5.49 -20.65
N LEU A 95 -15.64 5.06 -19.40
CA LEU A 95 -16.70 5.50 -18.48
C LEU A 95 -16.49 6.91 -17.90
N GLY A 96 -15.40 7.59 -18.27
CA GLY A 96 -15.14 8.96 -17.83
C GLY A 96 -14.59 9.07 -16.39
N VAL A 97 -13.98 8.02 -15.87
CA VAL A 97 -13.30 8.08 -14.57
C VAL A 97 -12.18 9.13 -14.61
N ALA A 98 -12.13 10.02 -13.61
CA ALA A 98 -11.17 11.11 -13.60
C ALA A 98 -9.74 10.66 -13.21
N VAL A 99 -9.63 9.74 -12.26
CA VAL A 99 -8.37 9.25 -11.71
C VAL A 99 -8.49 7.76 -11.40
N ILE A 100 -7.46 7.00 -11.75
CA ILE A 100 -7.33 5.57 -11.45
C ILE A 100 -6.05 5.38 -10.65
N GLY A 101 -6.16 4.79 -9.48
CA GLY A 101 -5.03 4.48 -8.61
C GLY A 101 -4.80 2.99 -8.50
N PHE A 102 -3.54 2.57 -8.55
CA PHE A 102 -3.15 1.17 -8.35
C PHE A 102 -2.37 1.01 -7.06
N ASP A 103 -2.99 0.36 -6.07
CA ASP A 103 -2.37 -0.02 -4.79
C ASP A 103 -1.59 -1.34 -4.92
N ILE A 104 -0.72 -1.39 -5.93
CA ILE A 104 0.14 -2.54 -6.23
C ILE A 104 1.48 -2.03 -6.75
N LEU A 105 2.55 -2.73 -6.37
CA LEU A 105 3.87 -2.51 -6.91
C LEU A 105 4.06 -3.41 -8.14
N PHE A 106 4.17 -2.81 -9.34
CA PHE A 106 4.45 -3.58 -10.55
C PHE A 106 5.94 -3.93 -10.62
N PRO A 107 6.33 -5.21 -10.47
CA PRO A 107 7.73 -5.62 -10.57
C PRO A 107 8.24 -5.37 -12.00
N PRO A 108 9.55 -5.28 -12.26
CA PRO A 108 10.05 -5.10 -13.62
C PRO A 108 9.82 -6.36 -14.47
N GLU A 109 9.82 -7.53 -13.85
CA GLU A 109 9.68 -8.85 -14.46
C GLU A 109 8.22 -9.08 -14.90
N ALA A 110 7.92 -8.80 -16.16
CA ALA A 110 6.77 -9.36 -16.86
C ALA A 110 7.15 -9.57 -18.32
N SER A 111 6.31 -10.30 -19.06
CA SER A 111 6.53 -10.43 -20.50
C SER A 111 6.54 -9.05 -21.18
N SER A 112 7.35 -8.90 -22.22
CA SER A 112 7.45 -7.65 -22.98
C SER A 112 6.10 -7.25 -23.57
N SER A 113 5.33 -8.23 -24.05
CA SER A 113 3.97 -8.04 -24.59
C SER A 113 2.98 -7.49 -23.54
N GLU A 114 2.93 -8.08 -22.34
CA GLU A 114 2.05 -7.60 -21.26
C GLU A 114 2.45 -6.20 -20.76
N THR A 115 3.75 -5.93 -20.74
CA THR A 115 4.27 -4.59 -20.39
C THR A 115 3.84 -3.56 -21.43
N ALA A 116 3.96 -3.90 -22.71
CA ALA A 116 3.55 -3.03 -23.81
C ALA A 116 2.04 -2.75 -23.81
N ASP A 117 1.20 -3.75 -23.55
CA ASP A 117 -0.26 -3.58 -23.50
C ASP A 117 -0.69 -2.66 -22.35
N LEU A 118 -0.09 -2.82 -21.16
CA LEU A 118 -0.36 -1.93 -20.04
C LEU A 118 0.17 -0.51 -20.28
N LEU A 119 1.36 -0.38 -20.87
CA LEU A 119 1.95 0.91 -21.23
C LEU A 119 1.07 1.68 -22.24
N ASP A 120 0.56 0.99 -23.25
CA ASP A 120 -0.39 1.52 -24.23
C ASP A 120 -1.68 2.00 -23.55
N ALA A 121 -2.27 1.18 -22.67
CA ALA A 121 -3.47 1.54 -21.94
C ALA A 121 -3.28 2.77 -21.05
N ILE A 122 -2.16 2.88 -20.34
CA ILE A 122 -1.83 4.05 -19.51
C ILE A 122 -1.69 5.30 -20.39
N SER A 123 -0.95 5.20 -21.49
CA SER A 123 -0.63 6.35 -22.36
C SER A 123 -1.86 6.90 -23.08
N LYS A 124 -2.81 6.04 -23.45
CA LYS A 124 -4.05 6.43 -24.14
C LYS A 124 -5.21 6.76 -23.20
N SER A 125 -5.06 6.54 -21.90
CA SER A 125 -6.10 6.79 -20.91
C SER A 125 -6.47 8.27 -20.83
N LYS A 126 -7.78 8.56 -20.80
CA LYS A 126 -8.31 9.91 -20.47
C LYS A 126 -8.25 10.17 -18.96
N ALA A 127 -8.29 9.11 -18.15
CA ALA A 127 -8.14 9.16 -16.71
C ALA A 127 -6.67 9.39 -16.33
N LYS A 128 -6.43 10.13 -15.23
CA LYS A 128 -5.10 10.26 -14.64
C LYS A 128 -4.72 8.97 -13.93
N ILE A 129 -3.64 8.32 -14.35
CA ILE A 129 -3.18 7.07 -13.73
C ILE A 129 -2.15 7.37 -12.64
N VAL A 130 -2.38 6.91 -11.42
CA VAL A 130 -1.43 6.99 -10.31
C VAL A 130 -1.00 5.58 -9.92
N LEU A 131 0.31 5.32 -9.97
CA LEU A 131 0.89 4.04 -9.57
C LEU A 131 1.33 4.07 -8.11
N GLY A 132 1.29 2.90 -7.46
CA GLY A 132 1.84 2.70 -6.14
C GLY A 132 3.36 2.60 -6.15
N GLY A 133 4.04 3.34 -5.28
CA GLY A 133 5.45 3.12 -4.94
C GLY A 133 5.59 2.71 -3.49
N GLN A 134 6.64 2.00 -3.13
CA GLN A 134 6.83 1.52 -1.76
C GLN A 134 7.97 2.27 -1.09
N VAL A 135 7.84 2.57 0.20
CA VAL A 135 8.96 3.06 1.03
C VAL A 135 9.55 1.87 1.76
N GLU A 136 10.84 1.62 1.55
CA GLU A 136 11.59 0.61 2.28
C GLU A 136 12.46 1.26 3.33
N LYS A 137 12.34 0.80 4.58
CA LYS A 137 13.26 1.17 5.65
C LYS A 137 14.45 0.22 5.63
N ASN A 138 15.61 0.71 5.20
CA ASN A 138 16.85 -0.03 5.41
C ASN A 138 17.24 0.10 6.89
N ARG A 139 16.88 -0.90 7.69
CA ARG A 139 17.45 -1.08 9.02
C ARG A 139 18.89 -1.53 8.84
N GLY A 140 19.79 -0.57 8.72
CA GLY A 140 21.23 -0.84 8.78
C GLY A 140 21.55 -1.34 10.18
N TYR A 141 21.73 -2.65 10.33
CA TYR A 141 22.41 -3.19 11.49
C TYR A 141 23.89 -2.85 11.31
N PHE A 142 24.36 -1.85 12.04
CA PHE A 142 25.79 -1.75 12.26
C PHE A 142 26.13 -2.86 13.25
N ASP A 143 26.74 -3.92 12.74
CA ASP A 143 27.46 -4.89 13.55
C ASP A 143 28.69 -4.15 14.05
N ASP A 144 28.51 -3.35 15.10
CA ASP A 144 29.58 -2.65 15.80
C ASP A 144 30.35 -3.71 16.59
N LYS A 145 31.09 -4.56 15.86
CA LYS A 145 31.99 -5.56 16.43
C LYS A 145 33.17 -4.83 17.03
N GLY A 146 32.99 -4.30 18.22
CA GLY A 146 34.12 -3.86 19.02
C GLY A 146 33.84 -2.65 19.87
N GLN A 147 33.05 -2.81 20.92
CA GLN A 147 33.50 -2.56 22.29
C GLN A 147 32.49 -3.18 23.25
N ASP A 148 33.00 -3.98 24.19
CA ASP A 148 32.24 -4.73 25.20
C ASP A 148 31.76 -3.80 26.35
N ASP A 149 31.17 -2.66 26.03
CA ASP A 149 30.60 -1.73 27.01
C ASP A 149 29.06 -1.71 26.92
N GLU A 150 28.47 -2.53 27.78
CA GLU A 150 27.19 -2.33 28.48
C GLU A 150 26.03 -1.68 27.68
N GLU A 151 25.15 -2.55 27.16
CA GLU A 151 23.69 -2.37 27.09
C GLU A 151 23.11 -1.09 26.43
N GLY A 152 23.76 -0.54 25.41
CA GLY A 152 23.22 0.60 24.65
C GLY A 152 22.84 0.26 23.20
N TYR A 153 21.70 -0.38 22.93
CA TYR A 153 21.19 -0.50 21.55
C TYR A 153 20.75 0.88 21.02
N SER A 154 21.67 1.63 20.42
CA SER A 154 21.31 2.84 19.68
C SER A 154 20.71 2.46 18.32
N PHE A 155 19.38 2.46 18.23
CA PHE A 155 18.69 2.32 16.95
C PHE A 155 18.96 3.57 16.10
N LYS A 156 19.95 3.54 15.22
CA LYS A 156 20.06 4.57 14.18
C LYS A 156 18.82 4.49 13.29
N GLN A 157 18.17 5.63 13.07
CA GLN A 157 17.09 5.74 12.10
C GLN A 157 17.62 5.26 10.75
N GLY A 158 17.07 4.15 10.28
CA GLY A 158 17.38 3.60 8.97
C GLY A 158 17.11 4.64 7.88
N THR A 159 17.90 4.60 6.80
CA THR A 159 17.59 5.40 5.62
C THR A 159 16.33 4.83 4.97
N GLU A 160 15.34 5.69 4.73
CA GLU A 160 14.13 5.35 3.99
C GLU A 160 14.39 5.57 2.50
N SER A 161 14.30 4.50 1.70
CA SER A 161 14.46 4.56 0.25
C SER A 161 13.14 4.28 -0.47
N VAL A 162 12.90 4.97 -1.58
CA VAL A 162 11.74 4.72 -2.42
C VAL A 162 12.03 3.59 -3.41
N VAL A 163 11.14 2.62 -3.45
CA VAL A 163 11.06 1.56 -4.45
C VAL A 163 9.96 1.91 -5.45
N LEU A 164 10.34 2.02 -6.72
CA LEU A 164 9.44 2.40 -7.79
C LEU A 164 8.96 1.18 -8.59
N PRO A 165 7.75 1.26 -9.20
CA PRO A 165 7.33 0.31 -10.23
C PRO A 165 8.28 0.29 -11.42
N ASN A 166 8.03 -0.64 -12.35
CA ASN A 166 8.66 -0.64 -13.68
C ASN A 166 8.74 0.79 -14.27
N GLN A 167 9.95 1.22 -14.62
CA GLN A 167 10.25 2.60 -15.00
C GLN A 167 9.47 3.07 -16.23
N GLN A 168 9.21 2.19 -17.20
CA GLN A 168 8.42 2.54 -18.39
C GLN A 168 6.98 2.91 -18.00
N LEU A 169 6.39 2.15 -17.07
CA LEU A 169 5.05 2.43 -16.55
C LEU A 169 5.03 3.75 -15.75
N VAL A 170 6.05 3.99 -14.95
CA VAL A 170 6.20 5.25 -14.19
C VAL A 170 6.25 6.46 -15.12
N SER A 171 7.01 6.37 -16.21
CA SER A 171 7.12 7.46 -17.20
C SER A 171 5.81 7.73 -17.95
N ALA A 172 4.97 6.71 -18.17
CA ALA A 172 3.66 6.88 -18.80
C ALA A 172 2.57 7.35 -17.82
N ALA A 173 2.71 7.02 -16.54
CA ALA A 173 1.72 7.36 -15.52
C ALA A 173 1.68 8.88 -15.23
N HIS A 174 0.55 9.34 -14.67
CA HIS A 174 0.41 10.72 -14.21
C HIS A 174 1.25 11.01 -12.95
N GLY A 175 1.58 9.98 -12.18
CA GLY A 175 2.50 10.09 -11.05
C GLY A 175 2.55 8.80 -10.24
N VAL A 176 3.42 8.83 -9.23
CA VAL A 176 3.55 7.76 -8.23
C VAL A 176 3.13 8.31 -6.87
N GLY A 177 2.40 7.51 -6.10
CA GLY A 177 2.09 7.79 -4.71
C GLY A 177 2.49 6.60 -3.83
N MET A 178 2.90 6.89 -2.60
CA MET A 178 3.45 5.87 -1.70
C MET A 178 2.36 5.00 -1.10
N LEU A 179 2.57 3.69 -1.11
CA LEU A 179 1.69 2.71 -0.51
C LEU A 179 1.81 2.78 1.01
N ASN A 180 0.67 2.70 1.69
CA ASN A 180 0.58 2.66 3.15
C ASN A 180 0.78 1.23 3.67
N PHE A 181 1.77 0.52 3.12
CA PHE A 181 2.12 -0.82 3.56
C PHE A 181 3.59 -0.85 3.94
N GLU A 182 3.85 -0.90 5.23
CA GLU A 182 5.19 -1.09 5.76
C GLU A 182 5.29 -2.48 6.38
N LYS A 183 6.04 -3.35 5.69
CA LYS A 183 6.33 -4.70 6.18
C LYS A 183 7.09 -4.58 7.51
N GLY A 184 6.47 -5.02 8.60
CA GLY A 184 7.07 -4.97 9.94
C GLY A 184 6.72 -3.73 10.80
N ILE A 185 5.84 -2.83 10.35
CA ILE A 185 5.14 -1.90 11.29
C ILE A 185 3.85 -2.51 11.81
N ASN A 186 3.08 -3.15 10.93
CA ASN A 186 1.89 -3.88 11.31
C ASN A 186 2.29 -5.35 11.38
N GLU A 187 2.76 -5.80 12.55
CA GLU A 187 3.14 -7.21 12.78
C GLU A 187 1.98 -8.18 12.50
N ASP A 188 0.75 -7.68 12.58
CA ASP A 188 -0.50 -8.40 12.32
C ASP A 188 -1.14 -8.05 10.97
N ASP A 189 -0.42 -7.36 10.07
CA ASP A 189 -0.92 -6.87 8.78
C ASP A 189 -2.12 -5.90 8.88
N VAL A 190 -2.46 -5.41 10.08
CA VAL A 190 -3.53 -4.43 10.27
C VAL A 190 -2.98 -3.03 10.10
N VAL A 191 -3.35 -2.37 9.00
CA VAL A 191 -2.98 -0.97 8.75
C VAL A 191 -3.69 -0.05 9.73
N ARG A 192 -2.97 0.41 10.76
CA ARG A 192 -3.48 1.39 11.72
C ARG A 192 -3.20 2.83 11.30
N ARG A 193 -2.03 3.04 10.68
CA ARG A 193 -1.56 4.37 10.29
C ARG A 193 -1.68 4.57 8.79
N HIS A 194 -2.29 5.68 8.39
CA HIS A 194 -2.37 6.12 7.00
C HIS A 194 -1.65 7.46 6.84
N PRO A 195 -0.30 7.48 6.84
CA PRO A 195 0.43 8.71 6.59
C PRO A 195 0.00 9.31 5.26
N LEU A 196 -0.23 10.63 5.25
CA LEU A 196 -0.51 11.37 4.02
C LEU A 196 0.78 11.79 3.30
N LEU A 197 1.88 11.87 4.07
CA LEU A 197 3.20 12.25 3.64
C LEU A 197 4.22 11.27 4.23
N PHE A 198 5.19 10.88 3.41
CA PHE A 198 6.33 10.05 3.79
C PHE A 198 7.61 10.86 3.58
N ARG A 199 8.67 10.56 4.33
CA ARG A 199 9.98 11.20 4.11
C ARG A 199 10.99 10.15 3.65
N ALA A 200 11.16 10.03 2.34
CA ALA A 200 12.05 9.06 1.73
C ALA A 200 13.03 9.73 0.76
N ASP A 201 14.27 9.25 0.72
CA ASP A 201 15.37 9.82 -0.06
C ASP A 201 15.57 11.34 0.18
N GLY A 202 15.30 11.79 1.41
CA GLY A 202 15.42 13.20 1.83
C GLY A 202 14.28 14.10 1.36
N GLU A 203 13.28 13.58 0.65
CA GLU A 203 12.15 14.34 0.12
C GLU A 203 10.81 13.89 0.74
N ASN A 204 9.83 14.80 0.76
CA ASN A 204 8.47 14.48 1.17
C ASN A 204 7.70 13.87 0.00
N GLN A 205 7.28 12.62 0.15
CA GLN A 205 6.47 11.87 -0.81
C GLN A 205 5.01 11.84 -0.39
N LEU A 206 4.09 11.98 -1.34
CA LEU A 206 2.65 11.89 -1.07
C LEU A 206 2.22 10.42 -1.01
N SER A 207 1.29 10.10 -0.10
CA SER A 207 0.62 8.80 -0.13
C SER A 207 -0.20 8.62 -1.40
N LEU A 208 -0.43 7.37 -1.79
CA LEU A 208 -1.24 7.02 -2.95
C LEU A 208 -2.63 7.65 -2.86
N ALA A 209 -3.28 7.52 -1.70
CA ALA A 209 -4.60 8.10 -1.46
C ALA A 209 -4.61 9.63 -1.65
N LEU A 210 -3.62 10.33 -1.10
CA LEU A 210 -3.53 11.79 -1.26
C LEU A 210 -3.22 12.19 -2.71
N LYS A 211 -2.36 11.43 -3.40
CA LYS A 211 -2.03 11.67 -4.81
C LYS A 211 -3.24 11.50 -5.73
N ILE A 212 -4.09 10.50 -5.46
CA ILE A 212 -5.36 10.29 -6.17
C ILE A 212 -6.35 11.43 -5.87
N TYR A 213 -6.44 11.83 -4.60
CA TYR A 213 -7.37 12.88 -4.14
C TYR A 213 -7.03 14.28 -4.68
N LEU A 214 -5.80 14.51 -5.14
CA LEU A 214 -5.36 15.79 -5.69
C LEU A 214 -5.36 15.76 -7.24
N PRO A 215 -6.52 15.76 -7.92
CA PRO A 215 -6.58 15.68 -9.37
C PRO A 215 -6.16 16.99 -10.02
N GLY A 216 -4.86 17.27 -10.11
CA GLY A 216 -4.29 18.24 -11.07
C GLY A 216 -3.59 19.47 -10.49
N LYS A 217 -2.62 19.95 -11.29
CA LYS A 217 -1.60 21.01 -11.09
C LYS A 217 -0.51 20.70 -10.06
N ALA A 218 -0.81 20.21 -8.86
CA ALA A 218 0.23 19.94 -7.85
C ALA A 218 1.08 18.69 -8.17
N SER A 219 0.54 17.72 -8.91
CA SER A 219 1.18 16.42 -9.16
C SER A 219 2.38 16.46 -10.12
N LYS A 220 2.35 17.35 -11.12
CA LYS A 220 3.44 17.51 -12.12
C LYS A 220 4.70 18.16 -11.54
N ALA A 221 4.60 18.78 -10.36
CA ALA A 221 5.74 19.42 -9.69
C ALA A 221 6.62 18.43 -8.92
N CYS A 222 6.22 17.14 -8.81
CA CYS A 222 7.10 16.13 -8.27
C CYS A 222 8.27 15.95 -9.23
N ARG A 223 9.46 16.32 -8.73
CA ARG A 223 10.73 15.99 -9.38
C ARG A 223 10.76 14.49 -9.68
N PRO A 224 11.43 14.07 -10.75
CA PRO A 224 11.64 12.65 -11.01
C PRO A 224 12.20 12.02 -9.74
N LEU A 225 11.46 11.03 -9.21
CA LEU A 225 11.82 10.36 -7.97
C LEU A 225 13.16 9.67 -8.18
N LYS A 226 14.14 9.97 -7.33
CA LYS A 226 15.40 9.24 -7.26
C LYS A 226 15.19 7.96 -6.45
N GLY A 227 14.38 7.05 -6.98
CA GLY A 227 14.12 5.76 -6.34
C GLY A 227 14.99 4.64 -6.92
N ARG A 228 15.14 3.56 -6.16
CA ARG A 228 15.65 2.30 -6.71
C ARG A 228 14.56 1.66 -7.55
N ILE A 229 14.93 1.18 -8.74
CA ILE A 229 14.03 0.33 -9.52
C ILE A 229 13.85 -0.96 -8.71
N TYR A 230 12.60 -1.37 -8.46
CA TYR A 230 12.35 -2.66 -7.83
C TYR A 230 13.08 -3.73 -8.64
N VAL A 231 13.97 -4.47 -8.01
CA VAL A 231 14.52 -5.70 -8.57
C VAL A 231 13.89 -6.81 -7.74
N SER A 232 13.10 -7.67 -8.39
CA SER A 232 12.49 -8.79 -7.69
C SER A 232 13.63 -9.61 -7.05
N PRO A 233 13.58 -9.92 -5.75
CA PRO A 233 14.56 -10.79 -5.12
C PRO A 233 14.57 -12.20 -5.73
N THR A 234 13.55 -12.55 -6.52
CA THR A 234 13.31 -13.90 -7.03
C THR A 234 13.41 -13.98 -8.55
N GLY A 235 14.60 -13.68 -9.08
CA GLY A 235 15.05 -14.25 -10.36
C GLY A 235 15.40 -15.75 -10.29
N SER A 236 15.08 -16.44 -9.18
CA SER A 236 15.13 -17.89 -9.11
C SER A 236 13.71 -18.46 -9.05
N SER A 237 13.38 -19.26 -10.06
CA SER A 237 12.32 -20.24 -10.02
C SER A 237 12.61 -21.27 -8.91
N SER A 238 12.39 -20.94 -7.65
CA SER A 238 12.56 -21.86 -6.52
C SER A 238 11.32 -21.86 -5.65
N ARG A 239 10.36 -22.68 -6.07
CA ARG A 239 9.11 -23.02 -5.36
C ARG A 239 9.35 -23.97 -4.17
N SER A 240 10.53 -23.97 -3.54
CA SER A 240 10.94 -25.08 -2.65
C SER A 240 11.79 -24.73 -1.43
N SER A 241 12.07 -23.47 -1.11
CA SER A 241 12.87 -23.13 0.09
C SER A 241 12.07 -22.82 1.36
N LEU A 242 10.79 -22.46 1.27
CA LEU A 242 9.95 -22.13 2.44
C LEU A 242 9.44 -23.34 3.24
N LEU A 243 9.67 -24.58 2.78
CA LEU A 243 9.35 -25.81 3.52
C LEU A 243 10.58 -26.52 4.11
N ARG A 244 11.78 -25.94 4.01
CA ARG A 244 13.02 -26.59 4.46
C ARG A 244 13.64 -26.03 5.75
N GLN A 245 12.98 -25.08 6.41
CA GLN A 245 13.49 -24.43 7.62
C GLN A 245 12.75 -24.78 8.92
N GLN A 246 12.11 -25.96 8.98
CA GLN A 246 11.65 -26.59 10.23
C GLN A 246 11.95 -28.10 10.27
N ARG A 247 13.16 -28.50 9.88
CA ARG A 247 13.74 -29.77 10.34
C ARG A 247 15.08 -29.48 11.01
N THR A 248 15.02 -29.21 12.31
CA THR A 248 16.14 -29.45 13.21
C THR A 248 16.47 -30.94 13.14
N GLN A 249 17.50 -31.29 12.36
CA GLN A 249 18.21 -32.54 12.56
C GLN A 249 19.09 -32.37 13.79
N ASP A 250 19.01 -33.31 14.74
CA ASP A 250 20.05 -33.44 15.74
C ASP A 250 21.36 -33.86 15.08
N GLN A 251 22.50 -33.67 15.77
CA GLN A 251 23.84 -33.95 15.24
C GLN A 251 24.07 -35.43 14.87
N ASN A 252 23.08 -36.32 15.09
CA ASN A 252 23.18 -37.76 14.88
C ASN A 252 22.24 -38.28 13.79
N GLY A 253 21.52 -37.42 13.06
CA GLY A 253 20.80 -37.79 11.84
C GLY A 253 19.65 -38.78 12.03
N ARG A 254 19.05 -38.87 13.23
CA ARG A 254 17.91 -39.78 13.47
C ARG A 254 16.58 -39.02 13.50
N PRO A 255 15.53 -39.48 12.80
CA PRO A 255 14.20 -38.90 12.94
C PRO A 255 13.63 -39.23 14.33
N THR A 256 13.29 -38.21 15.11
CA THR A 256 12.57 -38.37 16.38
C THR A 256 11.16 -38.88 16.11
N ARG A 257 10.84 -40.03 16.69
CA ARG A 257 9.59 -40.76 16.50
C ARG A 257 8.82 -40.73 17.83
N SER A 258 7.89 -39.80 18.01
CA SER A 258 6.65 -40.03 18.78
C SER A 258 5.82 -38.75 18.97
N GLY A 259 4.65 -38.74 18.34
CA GLY A 259 3.56 -37.81 18.60
C GLY A 259 2.32 -38.37 17.95
N LYS A 260 1.55 -39.17 18.69
CA LYS A 260 0.25 -39.70 18.25
C LYS A 260 -0.67 -38.51 17.97
N TRP A 261 -1.08 -38.36 16.71
CA TRP A 261 -2.22 -37.51 16.35
C TRP A 261 -3.52 -38.29 16.57
N PRO A 262 -4.57 -37.68 17.14
CA PRO A 262 -5.87 -38.32 17.23
C PRO A 262 -6.53 -38.37 15.84
N SER A 263 -7.26 -39.46 15.59
CA SER A 263 -8.02 -39.72 14.36
C SER A 263 -9.07 -38.63 14.09
N PRO A 264 -9.33 -38.25 12.83
CA PRO A 264 -10.41 -37.34 12.48
C PRO A 264 -11.69 -38.13 12.22
N ASP A 265 -12.56 -38.24 13.22
CA ASP A 265 -13.98 -38.52 12.99
C ASP A 265 -14.65 -37.20 12.56
N MET A 266 -14.82 -37.04 11.24
CA MET A 266 -15.50 -35.90 10.65
C MET A 266 -16.94 -36.30 10.30
N VAL A 267 -17.87 -35.94 11.18
CA VAL A 267 -19.32 -35.99 10.93
C VAL A 267 -19.66 -34.93 9.90
N LEU A 268 -20.15 -35.38 8.74
CA LEU A 268 -20.76 -34.52 7.73
C LEU A 268 -22.12 -34.04 8.24
N GLY A 269 -22.18 -32.79 8.69
CA GLY A 269 -23.43 -32.09 8.94
C GLY A 269 -24.01 -31.51 7.63
N PRO A 270 -25.33 -31.48 7.45
CA PRO A 270 -25.96 -31.04 6.20
C PRO A 270 -25.82 -29.53 5.98
N THR A 271 -25.42 -29.17 4.77
CA THR A 271 -25.55 -27.84 4.16
C THR A 271 -27.02 -27.39 4.11
N PRO A 272 -27.38 -26.18 4.59
CA PRO A 272 -28.64 -25.58 4.21
C PRO A 272 -28.52 -24.92 2.83
N ALA A 273 -29.38 -25.38 1.92
CA ALA A 273 -29.63 -24.78 0.63
C ALA A 273 -30.17 -23.35 0.79
N MET A 274 -29.64 -22.41 0.00
CA MET A 274 -30.16 -21.05 -0.12
C MET A 274 -31.18 -21.00 -1.26
N ILE A 275 -32.35 -20.49 -0.94
CA ILE A 275 -33.49 -20.27 -1.83
C ILE A 275 -33.15 -19.18 -2.86
N LEU A 276 -33.34 -19.52 -4.14
CA LEU A 276 -33.51 -18.58 -5.25
C LEU A 276 -34.92 -18.00 -5.16
N GLU A 277 -35.04 -16.69 -4.98
CA GLU A 277 -36.20 -15.97 -5.52
C GLU A 277 -35.71 -14.80 -6.37
N SER A 278 -36.07 -14.91 -7.65
CA SER A 278 -36.05 -13.86 -8.65
C SER A 278 -37.31 -12.99 -8.51
N LEU A 279 -37.13 -11.69 -8.31
CA LEU A 279 -37.74 -10.57 -9.05
C LEU A 279 -37.22 -9.25 -8.47
#